data_AF-A0A973LXN2-F1
#
_entry.id   AF-A0A973LXN2-F1
#
_cell.length_a   1.000
_cell.length_b   1.000
_cell.length_c   1.000
_cell.angle_alpha   90.00
_cell.angle_beta   90.00
_cell.angle_gamma   90.00
#
_symmetry.space_group_name_H-M   'P 1'
#
loop_
_entity.id
_entity.type
_entity.pdbx_description
1 polymer ?
#
loop_
_entity_poly.entity_id
_entity_poly.type
_entity_poly.pdbx_seq_one_letter_code
_entity_poly.pdbx_strand_id
1 'polypeptide(L)'
;RAARRRGGTLHLLLLDVTPGTALRGQRERGRGVSRYAFLRHRTAAARLIRAVERGDLPEGVDSAVLLDRDAADVLRSIAFTG
;
A
#
# COMPACT_ATOMS: atom_id res chain seq x y z
N ARG A 1 -7.53 -2.03 11.92
CA ARG A 1 -8.55 -2.73 12.75
C ARG A 1 -7.95 -3.70 13.80
N ALA A 2 -6.85 -4.41 13.54
CA ALA A 2 -6.18 -5.24 14.56
C ALA A 2 -5.25 -4.43 15.48
N ALA A 3 -4.42 -3.54 14.92
CA ALA A 3 -3.52 -2.65 15.67
C ALA A 3 -4.26 -1.81 16.71
N ARG A 4 -5.29 -1.07 16.26
CA ARG A 4 -6.14 -0.25 17.15
C ARG A 4 -6.81 -1.02 18.29
N ARG A 5 -7.21 -2.28 18.09
CA ARG A 5 -7.81 -3.12 19.15
C ARG A 5 -6.80 -3.55 20.23
N ARG A 6 -5.51 -3.40 19.96
CA ARG A 6 -4.41 -3.74 20.87
C ARG A 6 -3.66 -2.51 21.37
N GLY A 7 -4.21 -1.30 21.18
CA GLY A 7 -3.54 -0.03 21.51
C GLY A 7 -2.34 0.30 20.62
N GLY A 8 -2.16 -0.42 19.51
CA GLY A 8 -1.02 -0.22 18.61
C GLY A 8 -1.30 0.81 17.52
N THR A 9 -0.27 1.57 17.19
CA THR A 9 -0.19 2.52 16.08
C THR A 9 -0.22 1.79 14.73
N LEU A 10 -0.86 2.37 13.72
CA LEU A 10 -0.89 1.82 12.36
C LEU A 10 -0.11 2.74 11.43
N HIS A 11 0.95 2.21 10.84
CA HIS A 11 1.70 2.88 9.77
C HIS A 11 1.40 2.20 8.43
N LEU A 12 1.07 2.99 7.41
CA LEU A 12 0.80 2.50 6.06
C LEU A 12 2.05 2.62 5.18
N LEU A 13 2.39 1.53 4.51
CA LEU A 13 3.36 1.53 3.42
C LEU A 13 2.64 1.15 2.13
N LEU A 14 2.62 2.06 1.16
CA LEU A 14 1.97 1.88 -0.14
C LEU A 14 3.05 1.78 -1.21
N LEU A 15 3.04 0.69 -1.96
CA LEU A 15 3.86 0.56 -3.17
C LEU A 15 2.96 0.84 -4.38
N ASP A 16 3.13 2.01 -4.98
CA ASP A 16 2.43 2.39 -6.20
C ASP A 16 3.26 2.03 -7.42
N VAL A 17 2.74 1.06 -8.19
CA VAL A 17 3.36 0.58 -9.41
C VAL A 17 2.32 0.48 -10.49
N THR A 18 2.77 0.49 -11.74
CA THR A 18 1.86 0.35 -12.87
C THR A 18 1.05 -0.95 -12.78
N PRO A 19 -0.19 -0.98 -13.33
CA PRO A 19 -1.03 -2.17 -13.27
C PRO A 19 -0.36 -3.41 -13.89
N GLY A 20 0.39 -3.22 -14.97
CA GLY A 20 1.17 -4.28 -15.61
C GLY A 20 2.23 -4.86 -14.69
N THR A 21 2.97 -4.01 -13.97
CA THR A 21 3.98 -4.44 -12.99
C THR A 21 3.35 -5.23 -11.85
N ALA A 22 2.22 -4.74 -11.31
CA ALA A 22 1.50 -5.43 -10.25
C ALA A 22 1.02 -6.83 -10.68
N LEU A 23 0.43 -6.94 -11.88
CA LEU A 23 -0.05 -8.22 -12.42
C LEU A 23 1.09 -9.18 -12.74
N ARG A 24 2.20 -8.69 -13.30
CA ARG A 24 3.40 -9.50 -13.56
C ARG A 24 3.96 -10.07 -12.27
N GLY A 25 4.14 -9.23 -11.24
CA GLY A 25 4.63 -9.68 -9.94
C GLY A 25 3.71 -10.68 -9.23
N GLN A 26 2.39 -10.60 -9.43
CA GLN A 26 1.46 -11.62 -8.97
C GLN A 26 1.67 -12.95 -9.71
N ARG A 27 1.76 -12.91 -11.05
CA ARG A 27 1.99 -14.10 -11.90
C ARG A 27 3.29 -14.81 -11.58
N GLU A 28 4.39 -14.08 -11.44
CA GLU A 28 5.72 -14.63 -11.09
C GLU A 28 5.69 -15.36 -9.73
N ARG A 29 4.80 -14.97 -8.83
CA ARG A 29 4.59 -15.62 -7.52
C ARG A 29 3.55 -16.75 -7.56
N GLY A 30 3.08 -17.14 -8.74
CA GLY A 30 2.03 -18.15 -8.91
C GLY A 30 0.65 -17.71 -8.40
N ARG A 31 0.42 -16.40 -8.26
CA ARG A 31 -0.83 -15.83 -7.74
C ARG A 31 -1.61 -15.16 -8.85
N GLY A 32 -2.82 -15.64 -9.12
CA GLY A 32 -3.75 -15.02 -10.05
C GLY A 32 -4.80 -14.17 -9.32
N VAL A 33 -5.22 -13.07 -9.92
CA VAL A 33 -6.41 -12.31 -9.48
C VAL A 33 -7.35 -12.13 -10.65
N SER A 34 -8.66 -12.21 -10.39
CA SER A 34 -9.64 -11.95 -11.42
C SER A 34 -9.58 -10.48 -11.86
N ARG A 35 -9.99 -10.22 -13.11
CA ARG A 35 -10.09 -8.86 -13.65
C ARG A 35 -10.95 -7.96 -12.75
N TYR A 36 -12.10 -8.47 -12.29
CA TYR A 36 -12.99 -7.72 -11.40
C TYR A 36 -12.32 -7.38 -10.06
N ALA A 37 -11.69 -8.35 -9.40
CA ALA A 37 -11.01 -8.13 -8.13
C ALA A 37 -9.88 -7.10 -8.27
N PHE A 38 -9.11 -7.19 -9.36
CA PHE A 38 -8.01 -6.26 -9.63
C PHE A 38 -8.51 -4.84 -9.94
N LEU A 39 -9.57 -4.68 -10.73
CA LEU A 39 -10.16 -3.36 -10.99
C LEU A 39 -10.71 -2.73 -9.71
N ARG A 40 -11.45 -3.51 -8.90
CA ARG A 40 -11.95 -3.05 -7.60
C ARG A 40 -10.81 -2.60 -6.69
N HIS A 41 -9.74 -3.39 -6.63
CA HIS A 41 -8.53 -3.05 -5.87
C HIS A 41 -7.91 -1.74 -6.35
N ARG A 42 -7.70 -1.58 -7.66
CA ARG A 42 -7.11 -0.35 -8.23
C ARG A 42 -7.93 0.89 -7.95
N THR A 43 -9.26 0.82 -8.04
CA THR A 43 -10.12 1.96 -7.73
C THR A 43 -10.01 2.37 -6.27
N ALA A 44 -9.98 1.40 -5.35
CA ALA A 44 -9.80 1.68 -3.93
C ALA A 44 -8.39 2.22 -3.62
N ALA A 45 -7.35 1.62 -4.19
CA ALA A 45 -5.96 2.05 -4.03
C ALA A 45 -5.74 3.47 -4.55
N ALA A 46 -6.28 3.82 -5.72
CA ALA A 46 -6.16 5.16 -6.28
C ALA A 46 -6.81 6.23 -5.40
N ARG A 47 -7.93 5.91 -4.72
CA ARG A 47 -8.55 6.84 -3.75
C ARG A 47 -7.68 7.01 -2.51
N LEU A 48 -7.10 5.92 -2.01
CA LEU A 48 -6.21 5.93 -0.86
C LEU A 48 -4.92 6.71 -1.14
N ILE A 49 -4.28 6.46 -2.28
CA ILE A 49 -3.06 7.16 -2.70
C ILE A 49 -3.31 8.67 -2.76
N ARG A 50 -4.37 9.10 -3.45
CA ARG A 50 -4.73 10.53 -3.50
C ARG A 50 -5.00 11.15 -2.13
N ALA A 51 -5.58 10.39 -1.20
CA ALA A 51 -5.81 10.87 0.16
C ALA A 51 -4.48 11.05 0.90
N VAL A 52 -3.60 10.05 0.85
CA VAL A 52 -2.26 10.09 1.44
C VAL A 52 -1.42 11.22 0.86
N GLU A 53 -1.45 11.43 -0.47
CA GLU A 53 -0.75 12.54 -1.14
C GLU A 53 -1.18 13.92 -0.64
N ARG A 54 -2.43 14.06 -0.16
CA ARG A 54 -2.94 15.31 0.43
C ARG A 54 -2.74 15.38 1.95
N GLY A 55 -2.20 14.34 2.59
CA GLY A 55 -2.11 14.24 4.05
C GLY A 55 -3.40 13.77 4.73
N ASP A 56 -4.43 13.38 3.97
CA ASP A 56 -5.71 12.89 4.48
C ASP A 56 -5.60 11.41 4.89
N LEU A 57 -4.99 11.13 6.05
CA LEU A 57 -4.80 9.76 6.52
C LEU A 57 -6.13 9.12 6.95
N PRO A 58 -6.36 7.82 6.63
CA PRO A 58 -7.52 7.10 7.14
C PRO A 58 -7.54 7.06 8.67
N GLU A 59 -8.74 7.02 9.26
CA GLU A 59 -8.90 6.98 10.72
C GLU A 59 -8.07 5.86 11.36
N GLY A 60 -7.24 6.26 12.34
CA GLY A 60 -6.37 5.35 13.08
C GLY A 60 -5.08 4.95 12.36
N VAL A 61 -4.74 5.61 11.25
CA VAL A 61 -3.40 5.59 10.63
C VAL A 61 -2.62 6.80 11.12
N ASP A 62 -1.43 6.56 11.64
CA ASP A 62 -0.57 7.59 12.23
C ASP A 62 0.42 8.17 11.22
N SER A 63 0.94 7.31 10.33
CA SER A 63 1.77 7.75 9.21
C SER A 63 1.52 6.90 7.98
N ALA A 64 1.78 7.49 6.81
CA ALA A 64 1.77 6.78 5.54
C ALA A 64 2.98 7.17 4.70
N VAL A 65 3.57 6.18 4.04
CA VAL A 65 4.67 6.36 3.11
C VAL A 65 4.26 5.77 1.75
N LEU A 66 4.38 6.57 0.70
CA LEU A 66 4.18 6.16 -0.68
C LEU A 66 5.55 5.90 -1.32
N LEU A 67 5.71 4.73 -1.91
CA LEU A 67 6.91 4.32 -2.62
C LEU A 67 6.54 3.97 -4.05
N ASP A 68 7.38 4.38 -4.99
CA ASP A 68 7.41 3.79 -6.32
C ASP A 68 8.31 2.53 -6.33
N ARG A 69 8.49 1.95 -7.52
CA ARG A 69 9.32 0.75 -7.66
C ARG A 69 10.78 1.02 -7.32
N ASP A 70 11.34 2.11 -7.81
CA ASP A 70 12.76 2.40 -7.71
C ASP A 70 13.14 2.69 -6.24
N ALA A 71 12.30 3.45 -5.53
CA ALA A 71 12.45 3.72 -4.10
C ALA A 71 12.32 2.43 -3.27
N ALA A 72 11.40 1.53 -3.65
CA ALA A 72 11.25 0.24 -2.98
C ALA A 72 12.42 -0.71 -3.22
N ASP A 73 13.07 -0.64 -4.38
CA ASP A 73 14.23 -1.48 -4.72
C ASP A 73 15.47 -1.15 -3.90
N VAL A 74 15.62 0.11 -3.49
CA VAL A 74 16.74 0.55 -2.64
C VAL A 74 16.41 0.58 -1.14
N LEU A 75 15.16 0.29 -0.76
CA LEU A 75 14.72 0.32 0.62
C LEU A 75 15.37 -0.81 1.43
N ARG A 76 16.23 -0.45 2.40
CA ARG A 76 16.95 -1.42 3.25
C ARG A 76 16.31 -1.68 4.60
N SER A 77 15.62 -0.69 5.19
CA SER A 77 15.03 -0.80 6.52
C SER A 77 13.87 0.16 6.70
N ILE A 78 12.90 -0.24 7.52
CA ILE A 78 11.80 0.62 7.98
C ILE A 78 11.84 0.59 9.51
N ALA A 79 11.92 1.75 10.13
CA ALA A 79 11.89 1.91 11.58
C ALA A 79 10.74 2.84 11.97
N PHE A 80 10.00 2.45 13.01
CA PHE A 80 8.96 3.28 13.63
C PHE A 80 9.41 3.57 15.05
N THR A 81 9.48 4.84 15.43
CA THR A 81 10.08 5.23 16.71
C THR A 81 9.11 5.26 17.89
N GLY A 82 7.83 4.91 17.68
CA GLY A 82 6.85 4.62 18.74
C GLY A 82 6.47 5.81 19.61
#